data_AF-A0A392NX61-F1
#
_entry.id   AF-A0A392NX61-F1
#
_cell.length_a   1.000
_cell.length_b   1.000
_cell.length_c   1.000
_cell.angle_alpha   90.00
_cell.angle_beta   90.00
_cell.angle_gamma   90.00
#
_symmetry.space_group_name_H-M   'P 1'
#
loop_
_entity.id
_entity.type
_entity.pdbx_description
1 polymer ?
#
loop_
_entity_poly.entity_id
_entity_poly.type
_entity_poly.pdbx_seq_one_letter_code
_entity_poly.pdbx_strand_id
1 'polypeptide(L)'
;MNTVESCLSDAKMNKNSLDDIVLVGGSSRIPKVQQLLQNFFKGKDLCMSINPDEAVAYGAAVQAALLCEGIKNVPNLVLRDVTPLSLGLSVKGNLMNVVISRNTPIPVKKTNTYHTTFDNQRSVNIEVYEGERMRASDNNLLGFFSFSVPPAPKGHIPIKESFSIDSD
;
A
#
# COMPACT_ATOMS: atom_id res chain seq x y z
N MET A 1 12.11 -8.31 -14.83
CA MET A 1 12.12 -7.01 -14.11
C MET A 1 10.70 -6.54 -13.80
N ASN A 2 9.79 -7.49 -13.49
CA ASN A 2 8.34 -7.24 -13.57
C ASN A 2 7.87 -6.22 -12.53
N THR A 3 8.48 -6.21 -11.33
CA THR A 3 8.17 -5.23 -10.28
C THR A 3 8.57 -3.82 -10.70
N VAL A 4 9.74 -3.64 -11.31
CA VAL A 4 10.23 -2.34 -11.78
C VAL A 4 9.34 -1.80 -12.90
N GLU A 5 8.97 -2.66 -13.86
CA GLU A 5 8.03 -2.29 -14.93
C GLU A 5 6.65 -1.90 -14.40
N SER A 6 6.11 -2.68 -13.45
CA SER A 6 4.82 -2.39 -12.82
C SER A 6 4.84 -1.07 -12.07
N CYS A 7 5.91 -0.78 -11.33
CA CYS A 7 6.09 0.49 -10.62
C CYS A 7 6.11 1.69 -11.58
N LEU A 8 6.86 1.61 -12.69
CA LEU A 8 6.88 2.66 -13.72
C LEU A 8 5.50 2.86 -14.37
N SER A 9 4.79 1.77 -14.63
CA SER A 9 3.43 1.81 -15.18
C SER A 9 2.46 2.52 -14.24
N ASP A 10 2.49 2.20 -12.95
CA ASP A 10 1.65 2.83 -11.93
C ASP A 10 1.95 4.32 -11.77
N ALA A 11 3.23 4.68 -11.76
CA ALA A 11 3.70 6.06 -11.70
C ALA A 11 3.42 6.83 -13.01
N LYS A 12 3.01 6.13 -14.08
CA LYS A 12 2.84 6.68 -15.44
C LYS A 12 4.13 7.35 -15.94
N MET A 13 5.28 6.78 -15.59
CA MET A 13 6.59 7.31 -15.92
C MET A 13 7.28 6.49 -17.00
N ASN A 14 8.03 7.19 -17.85
CA ASN A 14 8.90 6.52 -18.80
C ASN A 14 10.22 6.17 -18.11
N LYS A 15 10.80 5.01 -18.42
CA LYS A 15 12.13 4.65 -17.91
C LYS A 15 13.22 5.67 -18.24
N ASN A 16 13.07 6.43 -19.34
CA ASN A 16 14.03 7.48 -19.72
C ASN A 16 13.89 8.76 -18.88
N SER A 17 12.77 8.95 -18.17
CA SER A 17 12.51 10.15 -17.35
C SER A 17 12.94 9.97 -15.89
N LEU A 18 13.67 8.90 -15.58
CA LEU A 18 14.28 8.74 -14.26
C LEU A 18 15.59 9.51 -14.23
N ASP A 19 15.81 10.29 -13.18
CA ASP A 19 17.04 11.06 -12.98
C ASP A 19 18.14 10.23 -12.33
N ASP A 20 17.79 9.38 -11.35
CA ASP A 20 18.75 8.56 -10.61
C ASP A 20 18.21 7.14 -10.34
N ILE A 21 19.13 6.19 -10.16
CA ILE A 21 18.84 4.81 -9.73
C ILE A 21 19.64 4.53 -8.47
N VAL A 22 19.01 4.61 -7.30
CA VAL A 22 19.66 4.36 -6.01
C VAL A 22 19.57 2.88 -5.64
N LEU A 23 20.71 2.28 -5.26
CA LEU A 23 20.78 0.89 -4.82
C LEU A 23 20.75 0.80 -3.29
N VAL A 24 19.87 -0.07 -2.77
CA VAL A 24 19.72 -0.32 -1.34
C VAL A 24 19.65 -1.83 -1.08
N GLY A 25 20.22 -2.28 0.04
CA GLY A 25 20.30 -3.66 0.48
C GLY A 25 21.50 -4.43 -0.08
N GLY A 26 22.08 -5.34 0.71
CA GLY A 26 23.31 -6.05 0.36
C GLY A 26 23.26 -6.84 -0.95
N SER A 27 22.11 -7.40 -1.33
CA SER A 27 21.95 -8.10 -2.62
C SER A 27 22.12 -7.18 -3.84
N SER A 28 22.02 -5.87 -3.68
CA SER A 28 22.30 -4.90 -4.77
C SER A 28 23.78 -4.86 -5.17
N ARG A 29 24.68 -5.43 -4.34
CA ARG A 29 26.12 -5.56 -4.64
C ARG A 29 26.42 -6.66 -5.66
N ILE A 30 25.47 -7.56 -5.94
CA ILE A 30 25.66 -8.66 -6.90
C ILE A 30 25.84 -8.05 -8.30
N PRO A 31 26.98 -8.28 -8.98
CA PRO A 31 27.25 -7.66 -10.30
C PRO A 31 26.17 -7.96 -11.34
N LYS A 32 25.56 -9.15 -11.26
CA LYS A 32 24.48 -9.53 -12.18
C LYS A 32 23.21 -8.71 -11.98
N VAL A 33 22.87 -8.34 -10.73
CA VAL A 33 21.70 -7.48 -10.44
C VAL A 33 21.92 -6.10 -11.02
N GLN A 34 23.10 -5.52 -10.81
CA GLN A 34 23.49 -4.21 -11.35
C GLN A 34 23.46 -4.21 -12.88
N GLN A 35 24.05 -5.25 -13.51
CA GLN A 35 24.02 -5.40 -14.97
C GLN A 35 22.60 -5.48 -15.52
N LEU A 36 21.70 -6.23 -14.86
CA LEU A 36 20.30 -6.34 -15.28
C LEU A 36 19.57 -5.00 -15.17
N LEU A 37 19.82 -4.22 -14.12
CA LEU A 37 19.26 -2.86 -13.97
C LEU A 37 19.80 -1.90 -15.03
N GLN A 38 21.12 -1.86 -15.23
CA GLN A 38 21.74 -1.03 -16.28
C GLN A 38 21.16 -1.38 -17.65
N ASN A 39 21.09 -2.67 -18.01
CA ASN A 39 20.50 -3.10 -19.28
C ASN A 39 19.04 -2.65 -19.41
N PHE A 40 18.25 -2.78 -18.34
CA PHE A 40 16.85 -2.37 -18.33
C PHE A 40 16.69 -0.86 -18.58
N PHE A 41 17.55 -0.05 -17.94
CA PHE A 41 17.61 1.40 -18.06
C PHE A 41 18.59 1.90 -19.14
N LYS A 42 18.87 1.07 -20.16
CA LYS A 42 19.67 1.45 -21.35
C LYS A 42 21.07 2.01 -21.03
N GLY A 43 21.75 1.41 -20.07
CA GLY A 43 23.10 1.78 -19.66
C GLY A 43 23.18 3.00 -18.75
N LYS A 44 22.06 3.48 -18.19
CA LYS A 44 22.07 4.54 -17.18
C LYS A 44 22.93 4.13 -15.98
N ASP A 45 23.74 5.07 -15.49
CA ASP A 45 24.59 4.85 -14.32
C ASP A 45 23.78 4.61 -13.06
N LEU A 46 24.28 3.70 -12.21
CA LEU A 46 23.69 3.41 -10.91
C LEU A 46 24.32 4.32 -9.87
N CYS A 47 23.51 4.88 -8.98
CA CYS A 47 23.97 5.74 -7.91
C CYS A 47 24.62 4.88 -6.81
N MET A 48 25.95 4.98 -6.70
CA MET A 48 26.79 4.26 -5.74
C MET A 48 27.30 5.15 -4.61
N SER A 49 26.82 6.39 -4.51
CA SER A 49 27.27 7.36 -3.49
C SER A 49 26.73 7.08 -2.10
N ILE A 50 25.78 6.15 -1.97
CA ILE A 50 25.13 5.77 -0.71
C ILE A 50 25.52 4.33 -0.37
N ASN A 51 25.86 4.08 0.90
CA ASN A 51 26.10 2.72 1.38
C ASN A 51 24.78 1.92 1.39
N PRO A 52 24.64 0.85 0.59
CA PRO A 52 23.38 0.14 0.46
C PRO A 52 22.95 -0.57 1.76
N ASP A 53 23.89 -0.86 2.67
CA ASP A 53 23.59 -1.55 3.93
C ASP A 53 23.13 -0.59 5.04
N GLU A 54 23.41 0.70 4.90
CA GLU A 54 23.12 1.72 5.93
C GLU A 54 22.03 2.71 5.49
N ALA A 55 21.73 2.80 4.19
CA ALA A 55 20.80 3.78 3.62
C ALA A 55 19.44 3.83 4.34
N VAL A 56 18.86 2.66 4.65
CA VAL A 56 17.56 2.55 5.33
C VAL A 56 17.65 3.09 6.76
N ALA A 57 18.67 2.67 7.52
CA ALA A 57 18.87 3.11 8.90
C ALA A 57 19.15 4.61 8.96
N TYR A 58 19.91 5.14 8.01
CA TYR A 58 20.19 6.58 7.89
C TYR A 58 18.90 7.37 7.64
N GLY A 59 18.07 6.96 6.68
CA GLY A 59 16.78 7.59 6.41
C GLY A 59 15.84 7.55 7.63
N ALA A 60 15.78 6.42 8.33
CA ALA A 60 15.01 6.27 9.56
C ALA A 60 15.52 7.21 10.67
N ALA A 61 16.84 7.38 10.82
CA ALA A 61 17.41 8.31 11.78
C ALA A 61 17.07 9.78 11.46
N VAL A 62 17.06 10.16 10.18
CA VAL A 62 16.62 11.49 9.75
C VAL A 62 15.13 11.69 10.06
N GLN A 63 14.28 10.69 9.78
CA GLN A 63 12.86 10.75 10.11
C GLN A 63 12.62 10.84 11.63
N ALA A 64 13.37 10.08 12.44
CA ALA A 64 13.31 10.17 13.89
C ALA A 64 13.74 11.57 14.38
N ALA A 65 14.77 12.15 13.78
CA ALA A 65 15.22 13.50 14.12
C ALA A 65 14.17 14.58 13.81
N LEU A 66 13.38 14.41 12.73
CA LEU A 66 12.27 15.30 12.37
C LEU A 66 11.12 15.25 13.37
N LEU A 67 10.85 14.09 13.96
CA LEU A 67 9.78 13.88 14.92
C LEU A 67 10.16 14.30 16.36
N CYS A 68 11.46 14.41 16.65
CA CYS A 68 11.96 14.81 17.96
C CYS A 68 12.01 16.33 18.12
N GLU A 69 11.48 16.82 19.23
CA GLU A 69 11.65 18.22 19.63
C GLU A 69 13.11 18.51 20.05
N GLY A 70 13.64 19.68 19.69
CA GLY A 70 14.94 20.16 20.17
C GLY A 70 16.15 19.87 19.28
N ILE A 71 15.99 19.09 18.19
CA ILE A 71 17.06 18.94 17.19
C ILE A 71 17.02 20.13 16.23
N LYS A 72 17.94 21.06 16.42
CA LYS A 72 18.18 22.20 15.53
C LYS A 72 19.14 21.71 14.46
N ASN A 73 18.79 21.82 13.17
CA ASN A 73 19.52 21.36 11.97
C ASN A 73 18.97 20.09 11.27
N VAL A 74 17.66 19.87 11.30
CA VAL A 74 17.02 18.85 10.45
C VAL A 74 16.47 19.51 9.18
N PRO A 75 16.66 18.93 7.98
CA PRO A 75 16.12 19.49 6.75
C PRO A 75 14.59 19.62 6.80
N ASN A 76 14.02 20.67 6.22
CA ASN A 76 12.57 20.75 6.08
C ASN A 76 12.10 19.72 5.03
N LEU A 77 11.56 18.60 5.49
CA LEU A 77 11.15 17.48 4.66
C LEU A 77 9.65 17.21 4.86
N VAL A 78 8.93 17.06 3.77
CA VAL A 78 7.54 16.55 3.76
C VAL A 78 7.58 15.16 3.15
N LEU A 79 7.25 14.15 3.95
CA LEU A 79 7.11 12.77 3.49
C LEU A 79 5.66 12.52 3.08
N ARG A 80 5.46 11.91 1.91
CA ARG A 80 4.16 11.48 1.44
C ARG A 80 4.27 10.04 0.97
N ASP A 81 3.76 9.13 1.79
CA ASP A 81 3.78 7.70 1.49
C ASP A 81 2.43 7.22 0.92
N VAL A 82 2.37 5.97 0.49
CA VAL A 82 1.20 5.36 -0.16
C VAL A 82 0.96 3.92 0.31
N THR A 83 -0.26 3.43 0.11
CA THR A 83 -0.59 2.01 0.35
C THR A 83 0.09 1.07 -0.66
N PRO A 84 0.72 -0.04 -0.26
CA PRO A 84 1.38 -0.95 -1.20
C PRO A 84 0.41 -1.86 -1.96
N LEU A 85 -0.71 -2.21 -1.34
CA LEU A 85 -1.77 -3.06 -1.88
C LEU A 85 -3.15 -2.47 -1.63
N SER A 86 -4.11 -2.88 -2.45
CA SER A 86 -5.50 -2.49 -2.34
C SER A 86 -6.14 -3.18 -1.14
N LEU A 87 -6.82 -2.39 -0.29
CA LEU A 87 -7.62 -2.86 0.83
C LEU A 87 -9.09 -2.87 0.46
N GLY A 88 -9.80 -3.90 0.89
CA GLY A 88 -11.20 -4.06 0.56
C GLY A 88 -11.86 -5.21 1.27
N LEU A 89 -13.05 -5.57 0.79
CA LEU A 89 -13.96 -6.50 1.44
C LEU A 89 -14.36 -7.64 0.52
N SER A 90 -14.63 -8.79 1.13
CA SER A 90 -15.38 -9.85 0.48
C SER A 90 -16.85 -9.46 0.36
N VAL A 91 -17.36 -9.43 -0.88
CA VAL A 91 -18.79 -9.27 -1.15
C VAL A 91 -19.38 -10.54 -1.74
N LYS A 92 -20.72 -10.56 -1.85
CA LYS A 92 -21.48 -11.72 -2.36
C LYS A 92 -20.86 -12.24 -3.66
N GLY A 93 -20.57 -13.54 -3.69
CA GLY A 93 -19.92 -14.20 -4.82
C GLY A 93 -18.40 -14.32 -4.70
N ASN A 94 -17.82 -14.12 -3.52
CA ASN A 94 -16.37 -14.18 -3.28
C ASN A 94 -15.60 -13.18 -4.15
N LEU A 95 -16.16 -11.98 -4.33
CA LEU A 95 -15.55 -10.90 -5.10
C LEU A 95 -14.89 -9.90 -4.15
N MET A 96 -13.74 -9.38 -4.56
CA MET A 96 -13.04 -8.31 -3.86
C MET A 96 -13.65 -6.96 -4.23
N ASN A 97 -14.23 -6.27 -3.26
CA ASN A 97 -14.66 -4.89 -3.39
C ASN A 97 -13.60 -3.97 -2.78
N VAL A 98 -12.81 -3.31 -3.64
CA VAL A 98 -11.72 -2.42 -3.22
C VAL A 98 -12.30 -1.13 -2.62
N VAL A 99 -11.86 -0.79 -1.41
CA VAL A 99 -12.25 0.43 -0.68
C VAL A 99 -11.13 1.47 -0.74
N ILE A 100 -9.88 1.06 -0.55
CA ILE A 100 -8.69 1.90 -0.73
C ILE A 100 -7.78 1.19 -1.74
N SER A 101 -7.58 1.79 -2.90
CA SER A 101 -6.70 1.21 -3.92
C SER A 101 -5.22 1.30 -3.52
N ARG A 102 -4.38 0.39 -4.03
CA ARG A 102 -2.92 0.55 -3.94
C ARG A 102 -2.46 1.90 -4.50
N ASN A 103 -1.30 2.35 -4.04
CA ASN A 103 -0.71 3.65 -4.31
C ASN A 103 -1.58 4.84 -3.87
N THR A 104 -2.53 4.65 -2.96
CA THR A 104 -3.31 5.75 -2.39
C THR A 104 -2.46 6.46 -1.33
N PRO A 105 -2.29 7.80 -1.41
CA PRO A 105 -1.51 8.53 -0.41
C PRO A 105 -2.08 8.42 1.00
N ILE A 106 -1.22 8.21 1.98
CA ILE A 106 -1.57 8.16 3.41
C ILE A 106 -1.18 9.49 4.10
N PRO A 107 -1.92 9.92 5.15
CA PRO A 107 -3.08 9.26 5.74
C PRO A 107 -4.34 9.34 4.86
N VAL A 108 -5.21 8.32 4.95
CA VAL A 108 -6.46 8.26 4.17
C VAL A 108 -7.60 7.65 4.97
N LYS A 109 -8.81 8.19 4.77
CA LYS A 109 -10.06 7.63 5.31
C LYS A 109 -11.10 7.49 4.21
N LYS A 110 -11.69 6.30 4.08
CA LYS A 110 -12.78 6.00 3.16
C LYS A 110 -13.94 5.40 3.92
N THR A 111 -15.15 5.83 3.59
CA THR A 111 -16.36 5.40 4.29
C THR A 111 -17.42 5.02 3.30
N ASN A 112 -17.93 3.79 3.43
CA ASN A 112 -18.98 3.25 2.59
C ASN A 112 -20.18 2.85 3.46
N THR A 113 -21.36 2.80 2.86
CA THR A 113 -22.57 2.29 3.52
C THR A 113 -23.01 1.01 2.82
N TYR A 114 -23.05 -0.07 3.58
CA TYR A 114 -23.55 -1.38 3.15
C TYR A 114 -24.91 -1.65 3.78
N HIS A 115 -25.60 -2.68 3.29
CA HIS A 115 -26.91 -3.07 3.78
C HIS A 115 -27.02 -4.59 3.91
N THR A 116 -27.97 -5.05 4.72
CA THR A 116 -28.30 -6.47 4.86
C THR A 116 -28.77 -7.08 3.54
N THR A 117 -28.38 -8.32 3.28
CA THR A 117 -28.63 -9.01 2.00
C THR A 117 -29.84 -9.95 2.06
N PHE A 118 -30.28 -10.32 3.26
CA PHE A 118 -31.42 -11.23 3.51
C PHE A 118 -32.44 -10.60 4.45
N ASP A 119 -33.72 -10.97 4.28
CA ASP A 119 -34.78 -10.61 5.22
C ASP A 119 -34.52 -11.28 6.56
N ASN A 120 -34.73 -10.54 7.66
CA ASN A 120 -34.50 -11.00 9.02
C ASN A 120 -33.08 -11.51 9.29
N GLN A 121 -32.08 -11.04 8.52
CA GLN A 121 -30.67 -11.30 8.78
C GLN A 121 -30.33 -10.92 10.23
N ARG A 122 -29.68 -11.82 10.97
CA ARG A 122 -29.36 -11.62 12.40
C ARG A 122 -27.90 -11.30 12.68
N SER A 123 -27.01 -11.59 11.74
CA SER A 123 -25.58 -11.33 11.87
C SER A 123 -25.01 -10.81 10.57
N VAL A 124 -24.03 -9.91 10.66
CA VAL A 124 -23.24 -9.39 9.55
C VAL A 124 -21.81 -9.82 9.79
N ASN A 125 -21.20 -10.44 8.77
CA ASN A 125 -19.78 -10.77 8.75
C ASN A 125 -19.10 -9.88 7.71
N ILE A 126 -18.08 -9.16 8.14
CA ILE A 126 -17.23 -8.32 7.30
C ILE A 126 -15.85 -8.97 7.29
N GLU A 127 -15.38 -9.39 6.13
CA GLU A 127 -14.05 -9.96 5.94
C GLU A 127 -13.20 -8.95 5.17
N VAL A 128 -12.08 -8.55 5.75
CA VAL A 128 -11.17 -7.53 5.21
C VAL A 128 -9.98 -8.21 4.56
N TYR A 129 -9.69 -7.82 3.33
CA TYR A 129 -8.62 -8.38 2.51
C TYR A 129 -7.66 -7.31 2.00
N GLU A 130 -6.45 -7.76 1.67
CA GLU A 130 -5.40 -7.02 1.01
C GLU A 130 -4.94 -7.75 -0.26
N GLY A 131 -4.99 -7.08 -1.42
CA GLY A 131 -4.46 -7.61 -2.68
C GLY A 131 -5.18 -7.13 -3.94
N GLU A 132 -4.65 -7.54 -5.10
CA GLU A 132 -5.09 -7.08 -6.43
C GLU A 132 -5.89 -8.14 -7.22
N ARG A 133 -6.24 -9.28 -6.61
CA ARG A 133 -7.02 -10.33 -7.28
C ARG A 133 -8.51 -10.00 -7.22
N MET A 134 -9.23 -10.39 -8.27
CA MET A 134 -10.68 -10.18 -8.37
C MET A 134 -11.48 -10.99 -7.35
N ARG A 135 -11.02 -12.19 -7.00
CA ARG A 135 -11.64 -13.04 -5.98
C ARG A 135 -11.07 -12.71 -4.61
N ALA A 136 -11.93 -12.54 -3.62
CA ALA A 136 -11.50 -12.22 -2.25
C ALA A 136 -10.62 -13.34 -1.68
N SER A 137 -10.99 -14.61 -1.88
CA SER A 137 -10.22 -15.79 -1.45
C SER A 137 -8.81 -15.91 -2.01
N ASP A 138 -8.51 -15.20 -3.12
CA ASP A 138 -7.20 -15.25 -3.77
C ASP A 138 -6.28 -14.12 -3.28
N ASN A 139 -6.77 -13.28 -2.37
CA ASN A 139 -6.05 -12.20 -1.69
C ASN A 139 -5.73 -12.58 -0.24
N ASN A 140 -4.95 -11.75 0.44
CA ASN A 140 -4.58 -11.97 1.84
C ASN A 140 -5.71 -11.54 2.77
N LEU A 141 -6.21 -12.44 3.63
CA LEU A 141 -7.19 -12.09 4.67
C LEU A 141 -6.47 -11.39 5.81
N LEU A 142 -6.83 -10.13 6.08
CA LEU A 142 -6.28 -9.36 7.20
C LEU A 142 -7.04 -9.62 8.51
N GLY A 143 -8.35 -9.82 8.41
CA GLY A 143 -9.19 -10.04 9.57
C GLY A 143 -10.67 -10.05 9.23
N PHE A 144 -11.49 -10.33 10.23
CA PHE A 144 -12.94 -10.33 10.09
C PHE A 144 -13.61 -9.75 11.32
N PHE A 145 -14.77 -9.14 11.10
CA PHE A 145 -15.64 -8.59 12.13
C PHE A 145 -17.01 -9.26 12.01
N SER A 146 -17.58 -9.67 13.13
CA SER A 146 -18.93 -10.21 13.18
C SER A 146 -19.74 -9.49 14.25
N PHE A 147 -20.95 -9.06 13.91
CA PHE A 147 -21.84 -8.41 14.86
C PHE A 147 -23.30 -8.72 14.53
N SER A 148 -24.13 -8.73 15.58
CA SER A 148 -25.56 -8.99 15.45
C SER A 148 -26.34 -7.74 15.02
N VAL A 149 -27.40 -7.95 14.24
CA VAL A 149 -28.31 -6.90 13.79
C VAL A 149 -29.76 -7.32 14.06
N PRO A 150 -30.68 -6.37 14.35
CA PRO A 150 -32.08 -6.70 14.59
C PRO A 150 -32.74 -7.26 13.31
N PRO A 151 -33.76 -8.14 13.43
CA PRO A 151 -34.50 -8.62 12.28
C PRO A 151 -35.21 -7.47 11.57
N ALA A 152 -34.94 -7.29 10.29
CA ALA A 152 -35.59 -6.30 9.43
C ALA A 152 -35.63 -6.82 7.98
N PRO A 153 -36.46 -6.23 7.10
CA PRO A 153 -36.40 -6.51 5.67
C PRO A 153 -34.99 -6.26 5.11
N LYS A 154 -34.61 -7.00 4.07
CA LYS A 154 -33.34 -6.83 3.36
C LYS A 154 -33.16 -5.36 2.94
N GLY A 155 -31.94 -4.85 3.03
CA GLY A 155 -31.65 -3.46 2.67
C GLY A 155 -32.00 -2.43 3.74
N HIS A 156 -32.79 -2.77 4.76
CA HIS A 156 -33.35 -1.75 5.66
C HIS A 156 -32.32 -1.18 6.65
N ILE A 157 -31.39 -2.02 7.13
CA ILE A 157 -30.39 -1.62 8.14
C ILE A 157 -29.13 -1.11 7.44
N PRO A 158 -28.80 0.19 7.55
CA PRO A 158 -27.55 0.72 7.02
C PRO A 158 -26.38 0.37 7.93
N ILE A 159 -25.29 -0.10 7.34
CA ILE A 159 -24.04 -0.46 8.01
C ILE A 159 -22.98 0.49 7.47
N LYS A 160 -22.57 1.47 8.28
CA LYS A 160 -21.54 2.43 7.91
C LYS A 160 -20.17 1.88 8.29
N GLU A 161 -19.36 1.64 7.29
CA GLU A 161 -18.02 1.10 7.46
C GLU A 161 -16.98 2.13 7.06
N SER A 162 -15.91 2.25 7.85
CA SER A 162 -14.83 3.18 7.55
C SER A 162 -13.48 2.48 7.63
N PHE A 163 -12.73 2.55 6.53
CA PHE A 163 -11.30 2.26 6.50
C PHE A 163 -10.54 3.54 6.82
N SER A 164 -9.58 3.45 7.71
CA SER A 164 -8.67 4.55 8.04
C SER A 164 -7.26 3.98 8.11
N ILE A 165 -6.34 4.61 7.39
CA ILE A 165 -4.90 4.36 7.46
C ILE A 165 -4.28 5.67 7.91
N ASP A 166 -3.53 5.63 9.00
CA ASP A 166 -2.81 6.77 9.51
C ASP A 166 -1.50 6.97 8.73
N SER A 167 -0.57 7.74 9.29
CA SER A 167 0.71 8.03 8.66
C SER A 167 1.74 6.91 8.79
N ASP A 168 1.42 5.86 9.54
CA ASP A 168 2.39 4.87 10.04
C ASP A 168 2.30 3.54 9.27
#